data_AF-Q03S88-F1
#
_entry.id   AF-Q03S88-F1
#
_cell.length_a   1.000
_cell.length_b   1.000
_cell.length_c   1.000
_cell.angle_alpha   90.00
_cell.angle_beta   90.00
_cell.angle_gamma   90.00
#
_symmetry.space_group_name_H-M   'P 1'
#
loop_
_entity.id
_entity.type
_entity.pdbx_description
1 polymer ?
#
loop_
_entity_poly.entity_id
_entity_poly.type
_entity_poly.pdbx_seq_one_letter_code
_entity_poly.pdbx_strand_id
1 'polypeptide(L)'
;MDEREQQRLKELADRRRPALEIREEMAGLQDKKYRESQKSLATSKEQVQCLLSQWSEAADQHLVGEPIPVDLHKYSGLDQSGYGENSTNRFIDGVHQQIIQAVGDRDTYKYLWVTQRQDGMVVTVGQTSFKKVLHKGKESTSNSDDLFKQLKRPSGAASMVVWHYPSDQTDAEINEYLRTYLKWAWIIPVNLDKATDGATDRQKISRLETKLGDYLIRKNVPILNFYSHRA
;
A
#
# COMPACT_ATOMS: atom_id res chain seq x y z
N MET A 1 22.68 12.75 -4.42
CA MET A 1 21.75 13.81 -4.04
C MET A 1 22.56 14.81 -3.26
N ASP A 2 22.52 16.08 -3.66
CA ASP A 2 23.39 17.09 -3.06
C ASP A 2 22.88 17.57 -1.69
N GLU A 3 23.68 18.37 -0.98
CA GLU A 3 23.35 18.88 0.35
C GLU A 3 22.09 19.76 0.34
N ARG A 4 21.85 20.49 -0.75
CA ARG A 4 20.69 21.36 -0.90
C ARG A 4 19.40 20.54 -1.02
N GLU A 5 19.43 19.47 -1.79
CA GLU A 5 18.32 18.52 -1.94
C GLU A 5 18.05 17.75 -0.64
N GLN A 6 19.10 17.36 0.09
CA GLN A 6 18.94 16.74 1.41
C GLN A 6 18.31 17.69 2.42
N GLN A 7 18.71 18.96 2.40
CA GLN A 7 18.11 19.99 3.25
C GLN A 7 16.64 20.22 2.86
N ARG A 8 16.36 20.29 1.55
CA ARG A 8 15.00 20.45 1.04
C ARG A 8 14.09 19.28 1.41
N LEU A 9 14.59 18.04 1.33
CA LEU A 9 13.87 16.85 1.80
C LEU A 9 13.46 16.97 3.27
N LYS A 10 14.35 17.48 4.14
CA LYS A 10 14.05 17.69 5.57
C LYS A 10 12.98 18.77 5.74
N GLU A 11 13.11 19.91 5.07
CA GLU A 11 12.12 21.00 5.12
C GLU A 11 10.72 20.56 4.68
N LEU A 12 10.64 19.78 3.60
CA LEU A 12 9.37 19.26 3.11
C LEU A 12 8.79 18.20 4.05
N ALA A 13 9.64 17.36 4.66
CA ALA A 13 9.20 16.29 5.54
C ALA A 13 8.41 16.79 6.76
N ASP A 14 8.60 18.02 7.22
CA ASP A 14 7.87 18.56 8.37
C ASP A 14 6.44 19.03 8.04
N ARG A 15 6.10 19.13 6.75
CA ARG A 15 4.77 19.60 6.31
C ARG A 15 3.71 18.51 6.49
N ARG A 16 2.57 18.86 7.09
CA ARG A 16 1.38 17.99 7.12
C ARG A 16 0.41 18.36 6.01
N ARG A 17 -0.08 17.36 5.27
CA ARG A 17 -1.04 17.50 4.16
C ARG A 17 -0.72 18.68 3.23
N PRO A 18 0.49 18.78 2.67
CA PRO A 18 0.86 19.94 1.88
C PRO A 18 0.03 20.03 0.59
N ALA A 19 0.06 21.21 -0.02
CA ALA A 19 -0.45 21.45 -1.36
C ALA A 19 0.19 20.50 -2.37
N LEU A 20 -0.45 20.39 -3.52
CA LEU A 20 -0.20 19.33 -4.47
C LEU A 20 1.19 19.40 -5.11
N GLU A 21 1.60 20.61 -5.46
CA GLU A 21 2.89 20.93 -6.07
C GLU A 21 4.04 20.51 -5.15
N ILE A 22 3.84 20.63 -3.84
CA ILE A 22 4.81 20.19 -2.83
C ILE A 22 4.88 18.65 -2.76
N ARG A 23 3.75 17.96 -2.98
CA ARG A 23 3.73 16.49 -3.02
C ARG A 23 4.49 15.98 -4.24
N GLU A 24 4.34 16.65 -5.39
CA GLU A 24 5.11 16.36 -6.60
C GLU A 24 6.61 16.58 -6.38
N GLU A 25 6.99 17.73 -5.80
CA GLU A 25 8.39 18.03 -5.47
C GLU A 25 8.98 16.94 -4.56
N MET A 26 8.25 16.56 -3.51
CA MET A 26 8.67 15.50 -2.59
C MET A 26 8.78 14.14 -3.29
N ALA A 27 7.83 13.80 -4.17
CA ALA A 27 7.87 12.55 -4.93
C ALA A 27 9.12 12.47 -5.83
N GLY A 28 9.46 13.57 -6.53
CA GLY A 28 10.67 13.65 -7.34
C GLY A 28 11.95 13.45 -6.52
N LEU A 29 12.04 14.07 -5.33
CA LEU A 29 13.17 13.88 -4.42
C LEU A 29 13.27 12.44 -3.89
N GLN A 30 12.13 11.80 -3.61
CA GLN A 30 12.10 10.40 -3.16
C GLN A 30 12.50 9.43 -4.29
N ASP A 31 12.06 9.66 -5.52
CA ASP A 31 12.47 8.86 -6.69
C ASP A 31 13.97 9.01 -6.93
N LYS A 32 14.51 10.23 -6.85
CA LYS A 32 15.97 10.45 -6.94
C LYS A 32 16.73 9.71 -5.85
N LYS A 33 16.30 9.84 -4.58
CA LYS A 33 16.90 9.13 -3.44
C LYS A 33 16.88 7.60 -3.65
N TYR A 34 15.79 7.07 -4.21
CA TYR A 34 15.68 5.66 -4.53
C TYR A 34 16.66 5.25 -5.65
N ARG A 35 16.73 5.99 -6.76
CA ARG A 35 17.64 5.67 -7.88
C ARG A 35 19.11 5.61 -7.46
N GLU A 36 19.52 6.51 -6.57
CA GLU A 36 20.91 6.54 -6.06
C GLU A 36 21.25 5.38 -5.12
N SER A 37 20.23 4.75 -4.53
CA SER A 37 20.38 3.61 -3.62
C SER A 37 19.68 2.35 -4.15
N GLN A 38 19.47 2.29 -5.47
CA GLN A 38 18.65 1.28 -6.11
C GLN A 38 19.22 -0.11 -5.84
N LYS A 39 18.33 -1.00 -5.39
CA LYS A 39 18.62 -2.42 -5.18
C LYS A 39 17.85 -3.23 -6.20
N SER A 40 18.27 -4.49 -6.39
CA SER A 40 17.47 -5.44 -7.16
C SER A 40 16.07 -5.57 -6.55
N LEU A 41 15.07 -5.89 -7.39
CA LEU A 41 13.70 -6.11 -6.93
C LEU A 41 13.63 -7.17 -5.81
N ALA A 42 14.40 -8.26 -5.92
CA ALA A 42 14.45 -9.33 -4.92
C ALA A 42 14.97 -8.80 -3.57
N THR A 43 16.11 -8.12 -3.58
CA THR A 43 16.72 -7.55 -2.36
C THR A 43 15.81 -6.48 -1.73
N SER A 44 15.18 -5.63 -2.55
CA SER A 44 14.27 -4.61 -2.05
C SER A 44 13.01 -5.23 -1.45
N LYS A 45 12.44 -6.25 -2.09
CA LYS A 45 11.31 -7.03 -1.57
C LYS A 45 11.64 -7.66 -0.21
N GLU A 46 12.78 -8.34 -0.10
CA GLU A 46 13.23 -8.97 1.15
C GLU A 46 13.46 -7.93 2.26
N GLN A 47 14.07 -6.80 1.92
CA GLN A 47 14.26 -5.69 2.88
C GLN A 47 12.91 -5.17 3.39
N VAL A 48 11.95 -4.91 2.50
CA VAL A 48 10.63 -4.41 2.90
C VAL A 48 9.92 -5.46 3.76
N GLN A 49 9.88 -6.72 3.35
CA GLN A 49 9.29 -7.80 4.15
C GLN A 49 9.91 -7.86 5.56
N CYS A 50 11.24 -7.84 5.66
CA CYS A 50 11.95 -7.89 6.94
C CYS A 50 11.59 -6.71 7.84
N LEU A 51 11.58 -5.48 7.29
CA LEU A 51 11.21 -4.29 8.03
C LEU A 51 9.75 -4.33 8.51
N LEU A 52 8.83 -4.85 7.70
CA LEU A 52 7.43 -4.98 8.08
C LEU A 52 7.21 -6.05 9.15
N SER A 53 7.93 -7.17 9.09
CA SER A 53 7.90 -8.19 10.15
C SER A 53 8.43 -7.61 11.47
N GLN A 54 9.59 -6.94 11.45
CA GLN A 54 10.14 -6.27 12.64
C GLN A 54 9.22 -5.20 13.21
N TRP A 55 8.57 -4.41 12.34
CA TRP A 55 7.57 -3.44 12.79
C TRP A 55 6.36 -4.13 13.40
N SER A 56 5.90 -5.23 12.81
CA SER A 56 4.72 -5.95 13.29
C SER A 56 4.93 -6.58 14.66
N GLU A 57 6.14 -7.08 14.93
CA GLU A 57 6.54 -7.58 16.26
C GLU A 57 6.62 -6.47 17.31
N ALA A 58 7.05 -5.27 16.90
CA ALA A 58 7.26 -4.15 17.82
C ALA A 58 6.04 -3.25 18.01
N ALA A 59 5.09 -3.25 17.07
CA ALA A 59 3.90 -2.43 17.13
C ALA A 59 2.84 -3.04 18.06
N ASP A 60 2.08 -2.16 18.72
CA ASP A 60 1.02 -2.48 19.69
C ASP A 60 0.16 -3.72 19.33
N GLN A 61 -0.46 -4.32 20.35
CA GLN A 61 -1.26 -5.57 20.35
C GLN A 61 -2.32 -5.75 19.24
N HIS A 62 -2.56 -4.74 18.40
CA HIS A 62 -3.57 -4.69 17.34
C HIS A 62 -3.19 -5.40 16.06
N LEU A 63 -1.92 -5.65 15.77
CA LEU A 63 -1.54 -6.37 14.56
C LEU A 63 -1.73 -7.88 14.75
N VAL A 64 -2.12 -8.58 13.69
CA VAL A 64 -2.35 -10.02 13.76
C VAL A 64 -1.69 -10.74 12.61
N GLY A 65 -0.85 -11.72 12.94
CA GLY A 65 -0.08 -12.50 11.98
C GLY A 65 1.08 -11.71 11.37
N GLU A 66 1.79 -12.38 10.47
CA GLU A 66 2.86 -11.77 9.68
C GLU A 66 2.28 -10.98 8.49
N PRO A 67 3.00 -9.95 7.99
CA PRO A 67 2.65 -9.28 6.75
C PRO A 67 2.54 -10.27 5.58
N ILE A 68 1.39 -10.30 4.92
CA ILE A 68 1.08 -11.21 3.81
C ILE A 68 1.59 -10.58 2.50
N PRO A 69 2.62 -11.15 1.84
CA PRO A 69 3.09 -10.66 0.56
C PRO A 69 2.15 -11.08 -0.57
N VAL A 70 1.81 -10.14 -1.44
CA VAL A 70 0.83 -10.28 -2.52
C VAL A 70 1.50 -9.83 -3.82
N ASP A 71 1.55 -10.71 -4.83
CA ASP A 71 2.01 -10.36 -6.18
C ASP A 71 0.86 -9.70 -6.95
N LEU A 72 0.93 -8.39 -7.13
CA LEU A 72 -0.12 -7.60 -7.79
C LEU A 72 -0.17 -7.84 -9.31
N HIS A 73 0.84 -8.44 -9.92
CA HIS A 73 0.74 -8.82 -11.34
C HIS A 73 -0.21 -10.01 -11.56
N LYS A 74 -0.37 -10.87 -10.54
CA LYS A 74 -1.39 -11.92 -10.57
C LYS A 74 -2.81 -11.34 -10.51
N TYR A 75 -2.95 -10.20 -9.84
CA TYR A 75 -4.20 -9.46 -9.77
C TYR A 75 -4.57 -8.79 -11.10
N SER A 76 -3.60 -8.17 -11.77
CA SER A 76 -3.82 -7.44 -13.03
C SER A 76 -3.99 -8.33 -14.27
N GLY A 77 -3.91 -9.65 -14.11
CA GLY A 77 -4.05 -10.62 -15.21
C GLY A 77 -2.85 -10.64 -16.16
N LEU A 78 -1.70 -10.09 -15.73
CA LEU A 78 -0.46 -10.03 -16.51
C LEU A 78 0.33 -11.35 -16.47
N ASP A 79 0.03 -12.23 -15.52
CA ASP A 79 0.51 -13.60 -15.55
C ASP A 79 -0.25 -14.33 -16.68
N GLN A 80 0.41 -14.55 -17.82
CA GLN A 80 -0.14 -15.03 -19.09
C GLN A 80 -0.75 -16.47 -19.05
N SER A 81 -1.07 -16.99 -17.88
CA SER A 81 -1.67 -18.31 -17.68
C SER A 81 -3.20 -18.37 -17.90
N GLY A 82 -3.77 -17.43 -18.67
CA GLY A 82 -5.12 -17.59 -19.25
C GLY A 82 -6.31 -17.32 -18.31
N TYR A 83 -6.22 -16.31 -17.47
CA TYR A 83 -7.11 -16.16 -16.32
C TYR A 83 -8.01 -14.90 -16.41
N GLY A 84 -9.23 -15.04 -16.96
CA GLY A 84 -10.27 -13.97 -17.00
C GLY A 84 -10.86 -13.60 -15.62
N GLU A 85 -11.79 -12.62 -15.53
CA GLU A 85 -12.29 -11.98 -14.27
C GLU A 85 -12.54 -12.89 -13.05
N ASN A 86 -12.94 -14.15 -13.27
CA ASN A 86 -13.13 -15.17 -12.24
C ASN A 86 -11.83 -15.58 -11.50
N SER A 87 -10.65 -15.31 -12.05
CA SER A 87 -9.35 -15.57 -11.43
C SER A 87 -8.97 -14.47 -10.44
N THR A 88 -9.17 -13.20 -10.82
CA THR A 88 -8.89 -12.03 -10.01
C THR A 88 -9.75 -12.05 -8.76
N ASN A 89 -11.04 -12.38 -8.88
CA ASN A 89 -11.92 -12.50 -7.72
C ASN A 89 -11.46 -13.62 -6.78
N ARG A 90 -11.07 -14.79 -7.30
CA ARG A 90 -10.51 -15.89 -6.48
C ARG A 90 -9.21 -15.49 -5.77
N PHE A 91 -8.37 -14.71 -6.43
CA PHE A 91 -7.13 -14.19 -5.84
C PHE A 91 -7.43 -13.24 -4.67
N ILE A 92 -8.34 -12.26 -4.88
CA ILE A 92 -8.78 -11.34 -3.82
C ILE A 92 -9.39 -12.14 -2.66
N ASP A 93 -10.32 -13.05 -2.96
CA ASP A 93 -10.97 -13.88 -1.94
C ASP A 93 -9.94 -14.69 -1.15
N GLY A 94 -8.91 -15.23 -1.80
CA GLY A 94 -7.81 -15.94 -1.14
C GLY A 94 -7.01 -15.05 -0.17
N VAL A 95 -6.78 -13.78 -0.51
CA VAL A 95 -6.16 -12.80 0.41
C VAL A 95 -7.11 -12.47 1.56
N HIS A 96 -8.40 -12.23 1.28
CA HIS A 96 -9.39 -11.95 2.30
C HIS A 96 -9.57 -13.11 3.29
N GLN A 97 -9.55 -14.36 2.83
CA GLN A 97 -9.62 -15.52 3.71
C GLN A 97 -8.43 -15.61 4.66
N GLN A 98 -7.22 -15.27 4.21
CA GLN A 98 -6.05 -15.19 5.11
C GLN A 98 -6.23 -14.11 6.18
N ILE A 99 -6.77 -12.94 5.81
CA ILE A 99 -7.08 -11.86 6.78
C ILE A 99 -8.15 -12.32 7.78
N ILE A 100 -9.22 -12.97 7.29
CA ILE A 100 -10.30 -13.51 8.14
C ILE A 100 -9.74 -14.53 9.13
N GLN A 101 -8.90 -15.46 8.67
CA GLN A 101 -8.26 -16.47 9.51
C GLN A 101 -7.35 -15.84 10.58
N ALA A 102 -6.61 -14.80 10.24
CA ALA A 102 -5.76 -14.09 11.18
C ALA A 102 -6.59 -13.31 12.23
N VAL A 103 -7.58 -12.53 11.80
CA VAL A 103 -8.30 -11.59 12.68
C VAL A 103 -9.40 -12.26 13.50
N GLY A 104 -10.00 -13.35 12.99
CA GLY A 104 -11.21 -13.95 13.53
C GLY A 104 -12.50 -13.40 12.88
N ASP A 105 -13.66 -13.93 13.26
CA ASP A 105 -14.91 -13.56 12.63
C ASP A 105 -15.36 -12.13 12.96
N ARG A 106 -15.69 -11.34 11.93
CA ARG A 106 -16.02 -9.90 11.99
C ARG A 106 -16.91 -9.50 10.80
N ASP A 107 -17.69 -8.44 10.97
CA ASP A 107 -18.45 -7.84 9.87
C ASP A 107 -17.56 -7.02 8.93
N THR A 108 -16.55 -6.34 9.49
CA THR A 108 -15.61 -5.49 8.76
C THR A 108 -14.19 -5.83 9.15
N TYR A 109 -13.35 -6.05 8.14
CA TYR A 109 -11.95 -6.39 8.28
C TYR A 109 -11.12 -5.21 7.83
N LYS A 110 -10.32 -4.68 8.74
CA LYS A 110 -9.44 -3.55 8.48
C LYS A 110 -8.01 -4.03 8.38
N TYR A 111 -7.24 -3.43 7.48
CA TYR A 111 -5.85 -3.81 7.28
C TYR A 111 -5.02 -2.64 6.75
N LEU A 112 -3.72 -2.67 7.03
CA LEU A 112 -2.75 -1.77 6.43
C LEU A 112 -2.11 -2.42 5.22
N TRP A 113 -1.60 -1.61 4.31
CA TRP A 113 -0.88 -2.10 3.16
C TRP A 113 0.31 -1.22 2.79
N VAL A 114 1.34 -1.86 2.21
CA VAL A 114 2.50 -1.19 1.61
C VAL A 114 2.65 -1.70 0.20
N THR A 115 2.79 -0.80 -0.78
CA THR A 115 2.92 -1.16 -2.20
C THR A 115 4.32 -0.85 -2.72
N GLN A 116 4.79 -1.68 -3.66
CA GLN A 116 6.10 -1.54 -4.28
C GLN A 116 5.99 -1.65 -5.81
N ARG A 117 6.71 -0.77 -6.51
CA ARG A 117 6.83 -0.71 -7.96
C ARG A 117 7.68 -1.88 -8.50
N GLN A 118 7.56 -2.19 -9.77
CA GLN A 118 8.32 -3.25 -10.45
C GLN A 118 9.85 -3.14 -10.36
N ASP A 119 10.40 -1.94 -10.13
CA ASP A 119 11.83 -1.75 -9.92
C ASP A 119 12.26 -1.99 -8.46
N GLY A 120 11.32 -2.00 -7.52
CA GLY A 120 11.58 -2.18 -6.10
C GLY A 120 11.38 -0.92 -5.25
N MET A 121 10.94 0.21 -5.82
CA MET A 121 10.63 1.41 -5.03
C MET A 121 9.33 1.24 -4.24
N VAL A 122 9.29 1.63 -2.96
CA VAL A 122 8.04 1.71 -2.21
C VAL A 122 7.23 2.90 -2.69
N VAL A 123 5.97 2.66 -3.03
CA VAL A 123 5.10 3.66 -3.66
C VAL A 123 4.21 4.33 -2.63
N THR A 124 3.50 3.54 -1.82
CA THR A 124 2.48 4.08 -0.91
C THR A 124 2.30 3.15 0.28
N VAL A 125 2.11 3.77 1.45
CA VAL A 125 1.61 3.14 2.67
C VAL A 125 0.16 3.59 2.85
N GLY A 126 -0.75 2.66 3.08
CA GLY A 126 -2.17 2.96 3.18
C GLY A 126 -2.91 2.07 4.16
N GLN A 127 -4.17 2.42 4.40
CA GLN A 127 -5.13 1.58 5.12
C GLN A 127 -6.42 1.43 4.35
N THR A 128 -7.10 0.30 4.54
CA THR A 128 -8.41 0.06 3.95
C THR A 128 -9.18 -1.01 4.74
N SER A 129 -10.37 -1.37 4.25
CA SER A 129 -11.20 -2.41 4.79
C SER A 129 -12.05 -3.11 3.73
N PHE A 130 -12.43 -4.35 4.02
CA PHE A 130 -13.48 -5.06 3.31
C PHE A 130 -14.54 -5.57 4.30
N LYS A 131 -15.71 -5.95 3.78
CA LYS A 131 -16.82 -6.49 4.59
C LYS A 131 -17.18 -7.89 4.15
N LYS A 132 -17.61 -8.73 5.09
CA LYS A 132 -18.35 -9.94 4.73
C LYS A 132 -19.73 -9.53 4.25
N VAL A 133 -20.17 -10.14 3.14
CA VAL A 133 -21.51 -9.93 2.58
C VAL A 133 -22.08 -11.27 2.16
N LEU A 134 -23.40 -11.42 2.30
CA LEU A 134 -24.11 -12.56 1.74
C LEU A 134 -24.54 -12.21 0.31
N HIS A 135 -23.95 -12.88 -0.67
CA HIS A 135 -24.36 -12.77 -2.07
C HIS A 135 -25.06 -14.06 -2.50
N LYS A 136 -26.36 -13.97 -2.80
CA LYS A 136 -27.19 -15.12 -3.22
C LYS A 136 -27.09 -16.32 -2.26
N GLY A 137 -27.10 -16.07 -0.95
CA GLY A 137 -27.02 -17.10 0.08
C GLY A 137 -25.63 -17.72 0.29
N LYS A 138 -24.59 -17.21 -0.39
CA LYS A 138 -23.19 -17.60 -0.16
C LYS A 138 -22.42 -16.44 0.47
N GLU A 139 -21.59 -16.73 1.46
CA GLU A 139 -20.64 -15.75 1.99
C GLU A 139 -19.67 -15.31 0.89
N SER A 140 -19.50 -14.00 0.78
CA SER A 140 -18.59 -13.34 -0.14
C SER A 140 -18.02 -12.10 0.56
N THR A 141 -17.14 -11.37 -0.12
CA THR A 141 -16.54 -10.15 0.41
C THR A 141 -16.87 -8.96 -0.48
N SER A 142 -17.23 -7.84 0.14
CA SER A 142 -17.39 -6.56 -0.55
C SER A 142 -16.10 -5.76 -0.46
N ASN A 143 -15.59 -5.36 -1.61
CA ASN A 143 -14.34 -4.64 -1.78
C ASN A 143 -14.56 -3.15 -2.09
N SER A 144 -15.70 -2.57 -1.68
CA SER A 144 -16.11 -1.22 -2.12
C SER A 144 -15.12 -0.11 -1.80
N ASP A 145 -14.31 -0.28 -0.76
CA ASP A 145 -13.31 0.69 -0.28
C ASP A 145 -11.89 0.13 -0.29
N ASP A 146 -11.75 -1.12 -0.75
CA ASP A 146 -10.59 -2.00 -0.63
C ASP A 146 -9.41 -1.62 -1.56
N LEU A 147 -8.18 -1.99 -1.19
CA LEU A 147 -6.97 -1.75 -1.99
C LEU A 147 -7.17 -2.22 -3.43
N PHE A 148 -7.67 -3.43 -3.61
CA PHE A 148 -7.86 -4.03 -4.93
C PHE A 148 -8.82 -3.22 -5.81
N LYS A 149 -9.85 -2.60 -5.23
CA LYS A 149 -10.72 -1.70 -6.00
C LYS A 149 -10.06 -0.34 -6.27
N GLN A 150 -9.26 0.18 -5.33
CA GLN A 150 -8.44 1.37 -5.55
C GLN A 150 -7.38 1.16 -6.64
N LEU A 151 -6.94 -0.08 -6.88
CA LEU A 151 -6.05 -0.44 -7.99
C LEU A 151 -6.77 -0.53 -9.34
N LYS A 152 -8.08 -0.78 -9.35
CA LYS A 152 -8.90 -0.84 -10.58
C LYS A 152 -9.32 0.52 -11.13
N ARG A 153 -9.15 1.59 -10.36
CA ARG A 153 -9.53 2.96 -10.76
C ARG A 153 -8.37 3.90 -10.50
N PRO A 154 -8.08 4.87 -11.38
CA PRO A 154 -7.12 5.94 -11.12
C PRO A 154 -7.69 6.91 -10.06
N SER A 155 -7.85 6.44 -8.82
CA SER A 155 -8.36 7.22 -7.69
C SER A 155 -7.51 6.94 -6.45
N GLY A 156 -7.17 7.96 -5.67
CA GLY A 156 -6.35 7.80 -4.47
C GLY A 156 -4.87 7.56 -4.78
N ALA A 157 -4.26 6.49 -4.26
CA ALA A 157 -2.84 6.17 -4.47
C ALA A 157 -2.44 6.04 -5.95
N ALA A 158 -3.38 5.61 -6.80
CA ALA A 158 -3.21 5.54 -8.25
C ALA A 158 -3.13 6.92 -8.92
N SER A 159 -3.67 7.99 -8.31
CA SER A 159 -3.54 9.33 -8.89
C SER A 159 -2.07 9.74 -8.93
N MET A 160 -1.30 9.57 -7.85
CA MET A 160 0.14 9.89 -7.87
C MET A 160 0.93 9.12 -8.93
N VAL A 161 0.52 7.90 -9.27
CA VAL A 161 1.12 7.10 -10.37
C VAL A 161 0.81 7.70 -11.74
N VAL A 162 -0.43 8.17 -11.93
CA VAL A 162 -0.86 8.89 -13.14
C VAL A 162 -0.11 10.22 -13.32
N TRP A 163 0.49 10.79 -12.27
CA TRP A 163 1.14 12.10 -12.33
C TRP A 163 2.60 12.00 -12.76
N HIS A 164 3.19 10.81 -12.64
CA HIS A 164 4.51 10.48 -13.19
C HIS A 164 4.40 9.99 -14.63
N TYR A 165 3.21 10.14 -15.23
CA TYR A 165 2.90 9.66 -16.55
C TYR A 165 3.21 10.71 -17.63
N PRO A 166 3.81 10.34 -18.77
CA PRO A 166 3.96 11.23 -19.91
C PRO A 166 2.59 11.64 -20.45
N SER A 167 2.34 12.95 -20.58
CA SER A 167 1.02 13.52 -20.94
C SER A 167 0.52 13.19 -22.35
N ASP A 168 1.29 12.44 -23.13
CA ASP A 168 1.12 12.19 -24.56
C ASP A 168 0.67 10.76 -24.91
N GLN A 169 0.46 9.87 -23.93
CA GLN A 169 0.02 8.50 -24.22
C GLN A 169 -1.51 8.33 -24.11
N THR A 170 -2.02 7.29 -24.76
CA THR A 170 -3.44 6.92 -24.81
C THR A 170 -3.94 6.30 -23.50
N ASP A 171 -5.25 6.31 -23.26
CA ASP A 171 -5.88 5.61 -22.13
C ASP A 171 -5.49 4.12 -22.05
N ALA A 172 -5.25 3.46 -23.20
CA ALA A 172 -4.84 2.07 -23.25
C ALA A 172 -3.42 1.87 -22.69
N GLU A 173 -2.48 2.72 -23.12
CA GLU A 173 -1.10 2.73 -22.63
C GLU A 173 -1.05 3.10 -21.14
N ILE A 174 -1.91 4.03 -20.70
CA ILE A 174 -2.04 4.41 -19.28
C ILE A 174 -2.47 3.20 -18.49
N ASN A 175 -3.50 2.50 -18.95
CA ASN A 175 -4.02 1.33 -18.28
C ASN A 175 -3.01 0.18 -18.24
N GLU A 176 -2.23 -0.03 -19.30
CA GLU A 176 -1.17 -1.04 -19.33
C GLU A 176 -0.02 -0.70 -18.38
N TYR A 177 0.42 0.55 -18.38
CA TYR A 177 1.41 1.06 -17.44
C TYR A 177 0.94 0.90 -15.99
N LEU A 178 -0.28 1.31 -15.67
CA LEU A 178 -0.84 1.18 -14.32
C LEU A 178 -0.94 -0.27 -13.87
N ARG A 179 -1.25 -1.21 -14.78
CA ARG A 179 -1.32 -2.65 -14.49
C ARG A 179 0.04 -3.28 -14.17
N THR A 180 1.10 -2.77 -14.79
CA THR A 180 2.48 -3.26 -14.63
C THR A 180 3.24 -2.50 -13.54
N TYR A 181 2.80 -1.29 -13.20
CA TYR A 181 3.50 -0.37 -12.32
C TYR A 181 3.77 -0.97 -10.94
N LEU A 182 2.74 -1.45 -10.26
CA LEU A 182 2.88 -2.08 -8.96
C LEU A 182 3.13 -3.59 -9.10
N LYS A 183 4.15 -4.09 -8.41
CA LYS A 183 4.52 -5.49 -8.41
C LYS A 183 4.13 -6.21 -7.13
N TRP A 184 4.46 -5.63 -5.98
CA TRP A 184 4.21 -6.26 -4.69
C TRP A 184 3.32 -5.38 -3.81
N ALA A 185 2.48 -6.02 -3.02
CA ALA A 185 1.87 -5.43 -1.83
C ALA A 185 2.16 -6.30 -0.62
N TRP A 186 2.27 -5.69 0.55
CA TRP A 186 2.24 -6.38 1.84
C TRP A 186 0.98 -5.98 2.56
N ILE A 187 0.17 -6.96 2.92
CA ILE A 187 -1.09 -6.78 3.62
C ILE A 187 -0.88 -7.12 5.09
N ILE A 188 -1.21 -6.20 5.99
CA ILE A 188 -1.01 -6.35 7.43
C ILE A 188 -2.38 -6.34 8.11
N PRO A 189 -2.91 -7.50 8.52
CA PRO A 189 -4.19 -7.61 9.22
C PRO A 189 -4.19 -6.85 10.56
N VAL A 190 -5.31 -6.21 10.88
CA VAL A 190 -5.46 -5.43 12.12
C VAL A 190 -6.72 -5.87 12.89
N ASN A 191 -6.55 -6.09 14.19
CA ASN A 191 -7.60 -6.36 15.17
C ASN A 191 -7.68 -5.21 16.19
N LEU A 192 -8.68 -4.34 15.99
CA LEU A 192 -8.84 -3.09 16.73
C LEU A 192 -9.60 -3.22 18.06
N ASP A 193 -10.23 -4.38 18.30
CA ASP A 193 -10.99 -4.66 19.53
C ASP A 193 -10.10 -4.87 20.74
N LYS A 194 -8.80 -5.08 20.53
CA LYS A 194 -7.83 -5.21 21.63
C LYS A 194 -7.52 -3.88 22.35
N ALA A 195 -8.04 -2.74 21.89
CA ALA A 195 -7.76 -1.42 22.49
C ALA A 195 -8.92 -0.92 23.35
N THR A 196 -8.64 -0.73 24.64
CA THR A 196 -9.51 -0.17 25.69
C THR A 196 -9.35 1.35 25.85
N ASP A 197 -8.87 2.08 24.83
CA ASP A 197 -8.50 3.49 24.92
C ASP A 197 -9.60 4.49 24.49
N GLY A 198 -10.83 4.04 24.28
CA GLY A 198 -11.98 4.89 23.91
C GLY A 198 -11.90 5.53 22.50
N ALA A 199 -10.85 5.24 21.72
CA ALA A 199 -10.72 5.73 20.36
C ALA A 199 -11.60 4.94 19.38
N THR A 200 -12.12 5.62 18.35
CA THR A 200 -12.85 4.95 17.27
C THR A 200 -11.89 4.10 16.42
N ASP A 201 -12.41 3.04 15.79
CA ASP A 201 -11.62 2.21 14.87
C ASP A 201 -10.92 3.00 13.76
N ARG A 202 -11.58 4.06 13.28
CA ARG A 202 -11.01 4.96 12.27
C ARG A 202 -9.76 5.67 12.80
N GLN A 203 -9.82 6.18 14.02
CA GLN A 203 -8.67 6.85 14.64
C GLN A 203 -7.55 5.85 14.92
N LYS A 204 -7.88 4.65 15.41
CA LYS A 204 -6.89 3.61 15.70
C LYS A 204 -6.13 3.18 14.44
N ILE A 205 -6.84 2.85 13.35
CA ILE A 205 -6.16 2.43 12.11
C ILE A 205 -5.36 3.55 11.47
N SER A 206 -5.86 4.80 11.50
CA SER A 206 -5.11 5.95 10.98
C SER A 206 -3.83 6.18 11.78
N ARG A 207 -3.85 6.03 13.11
CA ARG A 207 -2.62 6.09 13.93
C ARG A 207 -1.63 4.98 13.55
N LEU A 208 -2.10 3.76 13.30
CA LEU A 208 -1.24 2.65 12.90
C LEU A 208 -0.62 2.88 11.51
N GLU A 209 -1.40 3.37 10.55
CA GLU A 209 -0.93 3.77 9.22
C GLU A 209 0.19 4.84 9.33
N THR A 210 -0.03 5.91 10.11
CA THR A 210 0.99 6.93 10.34
C THR A 210 2.25 6.35 10.99
N LYS A 211 2.09 5.53 12.04
CA LYS A 211 3.22 4.86 12.72
C LYS A 211 4.03 3.99 11.75
N LEU A 212 3.36 3.27 10.86
CA LEU A 212 4.00 2.40 9.87
C LEU A 212 4.81 3.20 8.86
N GLY A 213 4.22 4.22 8.24
CA GLY A 213 4.95 5.02 7.25
C GLY A 213 6.11 5.79 7.88
N ASP A 214 5.95 6.34 9.08
CA ASP A 214 7.04 7.01 9.81
C ASP A 214 8.13 6.03 10.26
N TYR A 215 7.79 4.77 10.54
CA TYR A 215 8.79 3.74 10.78
C TYR A 215 9.64 3.47 9.52
N LEU A 216 9.01 3.28 8.36
CA LEU A 216 9.71 3.04 7.10
C LEU A 216 10.63 4.21 6.71
N ILE A 217 10.16 5.45 6.89
CA ILE A 217 10.97 6.66 6.67
C ILE A 217 12.19 6.67 7.60
N ARG A 218 12.02 6.38 8.89
CA ARG A 218 13.14 6.30 9.85
C ARG A 218 14.14 5.20 9.52
N LYS A 219 13.70 4.15 8.83
CA LYS A 219 14.54 3.08 8.28
C LYS A 219 15.14 3.41 6.91
N ASN A 220 15.06 4.68 6.50
CA ASN A 220 15.58 5.20 5.24
C ASN A 220 14.98 4.56 3.99
N VAL A 221 13.77 4.01 4.07
CA VAL A 221 13.04 3.53 2.89
C VAL A 221 12.46 4.73 2.13
N PRO A 222 12.85 4.99 0.87
CA PRO A 222 12.21 6.01 0.06
C PRO A 222 10.77 5.61 -0.26
N ILE A 223 9.83 6.55 -0.09
CA ILE A 223 8.40 6.33 -0.36
C ILE A 223 7.96 7.39 -1.36
N LEU A 224 7.50 6.97 -2.55
CA LEU A 224 7.12 7.89 -3.62
C LEU A 224 5.99 8.83 -3.17
N ASN A 225 4.91 8.26 -2.62
CA ASN A 225 3.83 9.00 -1.98
C ASN A 225 4.13 9.23 -0.50
N PHE A 226 5.14 10.05 -0.24
CA PHE A 226 5.66 10.29 1.11
C PHE A 226 4.60 10.72 2.14
N TYR A 227 3.53 11.40 1.72
CA TYR A 227 2.49 11.91 2.61
C TYR A 227 1.27 10.99 2.72
N SER A 228 1.26 9.82 2.08
CA SER A 228 0.07 8.96 2.02
C SER A 228 -0.45 8.56 3.40
N HIS A 229 0.46 8.27 4.33
CA HIS A 229 0.16 7.87 5.71
C HIS A 229 0.06 9.06 6.69
N ARG A 230 0.20 10.29 6.19
CA ARG A 230 0.19 11.54 6.98
C ARG A 230 -1.09 12.35 6.75
N ALA A 231 -2.12 11.65 6.29
CA ALA A 231 -3.41 12.20 5.91
C ALA A 231 -4.34 12.44 7.09
#